data_AF-Q5SJL7-F1
#
_entry.id   AF-Q5SJL7-F1
#
_cell.length_a   1.000
_cell.length_b   1.000
_cell.length_c   1.000
_cell.angle_alpha   90.00
_cell.angle_beta   90.00
_cell.angle_gamma   90.00
#
_symmetry.space_group_name_H-M   'P 1'
#
loop_
_entity.id
_entity.type
_entity.pdbx_description
1 polymer ?
#
loop_
_entity_poly.entity_id
_entity_poly.type
_entity_poly.pdbx_seq_one_letter_code
_entity_poly.pdbx_strand_id
1 'polypeptide(L)' 'MADVYDALTSDRPYRKAWPKEKALAYIREEAGKQFDPEVVEAFLKLMAEEA' A
#
# COMPACT_ATOMS: atom_id res chain seq x y z
N MET A 1 1.72 -6.88 4.79
CA MET A 1 1.42 -5.51 4.35
C MET A 1 2.57 -4.93 3.53
N ALA A 2 3.78 -4.81 4.09
CA ALA A 2 4.94 -4.28 3.38
C ALA A 2 5.23 -5.03 2.07
N ASP A 3 5.20 -6.37 2.06
CA ASP A 3 5.36 -7.17 0.82
C ASP A 3 4.28 -6.89 -0.23
N VAL A 4 3.04 -6.61 0.20
CA VAL A 4 1.95 -6.31 -0.71
C VAL A 4 2.17 -4.93 -1.32
N TYR A 5 2.50 -3.94 -0.50
CA TYR A 5 2.83 -2.60 -0.97
C TYR A 5 4.02 -2.65 -1.95
N ASP A 6 5.11 -3.32 -1.58
CA ASP A 6 6.28 -3.51 -2.43
C ASP A 6 5.91 -4.20 -3.75
N ALA A 7 5.13 -5.29 -3.70
CA ALA A 7 4.68 -5.97 -4.91
C ALA A 7 3.78 -5.10 -5.81
N LEU A 8 3.04 -4.15 -5.24
CA LEU A 8 2.21 -3.20 -5.97
C LEU A 8 3.06 -2.07 -6.59
N THR A 9 4.07 -1.57 -5.88
CA THR A 9 4.91 -0.44 -6.30
C THR A 9 6.19 -0.84 -7.04
N SER A 10 6.52 -2.13 -7.09
CA SER A 10 7.67 -2.65 -7.83
C SER A 10 7.30 -2.94 -9.28
N ASP A 11 8.18 -2.54 -10.19
CA ASP A 11 8.04 -2.82 -11.61
C ASP A 11 8.37 -4.28 -11.89
N ARG A 12 7.47 -5.00 -12.56
CA ARG A 12 7.65 -6.40 -12.95
C ARG A 12 7.60 -6.50 -14.48
N PRO A 13 8.28 -7.50 -15.09
CA PRO A 13 8.37 -7.64 -16.55
C PRO A 13 7.02 -7.64 -17.28
N TYR A 14 5.95 -8.02 -16.58
CA TYR A 14 4.59 -8.12 -17.12
C TYR A 14 3.61 -7.09 -16.52
N ARG A 15 4.06 -6.21 -15.61
CA ARG A 15 3.21 -5.26 -14.90
C ARG A 15 4.01 -4.06 -14.44
N LYS A 16 3.61 -2.87 -14.90
CA LYS A 16 4.17 -1.62 -14.37
C LYS A 16 3.82 -1.44 -12.90
N ALA A 17 4.78 -0.88 -12.17
CA ALA A 17 4.59 -0.39 -10.82
C ALA A 17 3.34 0.49 -10.73
N TRP A 18 2.54 0.31 -9.68
CA TRP A 18 1.48 1.25 -9.36
C TRP A 18 2.08 2.54 -8.78
N PRO A 19 1.50 3.71 -9.11
CA PRO A 19 1.87 4.93 -8.42
C PRO A 19 1.54 4.79 -6.93
N LYS A 20 2.39 5.39 -6.07
CA LYS A 20 2.26 5.30 -4.60
C LYS A 20 0.84 5.60 -4.14
N GLU A 21 0.25 6.68 -4.63
CA GLU A 21 -1.12 7.10 -4.27
C GLU A 21 -2.16 6.02 -4.56
N LYS A 22 -2.06 5.32 -5.71
CA LYS A 22 -2.97 4.24 -6.07
C LYS A 22 -2.78 3.02 -5.17
N ALA A 23 -1.53 2.67 -4.84
CA ALA A 23 -1.25 1.56 -3.93
C ALA A 23 -1.78 1.85 -2.52
N LEU A 24 -1.58 3.08 -2.01
CA LEU A 24 -2.09 3.50 -0.70
C LEU A 24 -3.62 3.55 -0.66
N ALA A 25 -4.28 4.04 -1.72
CA ALA A 25 -5.73 4.03 -1.84
C ALA A 25 -6.30 2.61 -1.81
N TYR A 26 -5.69 1.68 -2.56
CA TYR A 26 -6.08 0.27 -2.55
C TYR A 26 -5.92 -0.38 -1.17
N ILE A 27 -4.77 -0.16 -0.50
CA ILE A 27 -4.54 -0.69 0.86
C ILE A 27 -5.57 -0.14 1.85
N ARG A 28 -5.95 1.13 1.71
CA ARG A 28 -7.00 1.76 2.52
C ARG A 28 -8.38 1.15 2.26
N GLU A 29 -8.74 0.85 1.02
CA GLU A 29 -10.02 0.20 0.70
C GLU A 29 -10.13 -1.24 1.22
N GLU A 30 -8.99 -1.92 1.36
CA GLU A 30 -8.89 -3.28 1.87
C GLU A 30 -8.69 -3.35 3.40
N ALA A 31 -8.57 -2.20 4.05
CA ALA A 31 -8.52 -2.08 5.51
C ALA A 31 -9.82 -2.58 6.13
N GLY A 32 -9.71 -3.47 7.11
CA GLY A 32 -10.86 -4.13 7.75
C GLY A 32 -11.47 -5.29 6.95
N LYS A 33 -10.96 -5.59 5.74
CA LYS A 33 -11.37 -6.78 4.95
C LYS A 33 -10.25 -7.80 4.88
N GLN A 34 -9.16 -7.44 4.19
CA GLN A 34 -7.98 -8.27 3.97
C GLN A 34 -6.82 -7.88 4.89
N PHE A 35 -6.81 -6.63 5.35
CA PHE A 35 -5.78 -6.10 6.22
C PHE A 35 -6.38 -5.62 7.53
N ASP A 36 -5.60 -5.73 8.61
CA ASP A 36 -5.98 -5.20 9.90
C ASP A 36 -6.03 -3.66 9.83
N PRO A 37 -7.15 -3.02 10.22
CA PRO A 37 -7.33 -1.59 10.08
C PRO A 37 -6.33 -0.78 10.91
N GLU A 38 -5.90 -1.26 12.08
CA GLU A 38 -4.92 -0.56 12.91
C GLU A 38 -3.53 -0.56 12.24
N VAL A 39 -3.18 -1.68 11.61
CA VAL A 39 -1.92 -1.85 10.86
C VAL A 39 -1.91 -0.97 9.61
N VAL A 40 -3.02 -0.90 8.87
CA VAL A 40 -3.15 -0.01 7.71
C VAL A 40 -3.05 1.45 8.12
N GLU A 41 -3.72 1.85 9.21
CA GLU A 41 -3.68 3.24 9.68
C GLU A 41 -2.26 3.66 10.09
N ALA A 42 -1.54 2.79 10.82
CA ALA A 42 -0.13 3.03 11.17
C ALA A 42 0.76 3.16 9.93
N PHE A 43 0.56 2.30 8.92
CA PHE A 43 1.31 2.36 7.67
C PHE A 43 1.04 3.62 6.86
N LEU A 44 -0.22 4.02 6.74
CA LEU A 44 -0.59 5.25 6.05
C LEU A 44 0.00 6.49 6.75
N LYS A 45 0.08 6.50 8.08
CA LYS A 45 0.75 7.57 8.85
C LYS A 45 2.25 7.64 8.54
N LEU A 46 2.94 6.50 8.59
CA LEU A 46 4.38 6.44 8.27
C LEU A 46 4.67 6.93 6.84
N MET A 47 3.87 6.50 5.87
CA MET A 47 4.01 6.90 4.47
C MET A 47 3.68 8.38 4.22
N ALA A 48 2.90 9.02 5.09
CA ALA A 48 2.60 10.45 5.01
C ALA A 48 3.68 11.32 5.65
N GLU A 49 4.47 10.80 6.61
CA GLU A 49 5.62 11.49 7.20
C GLU A 49 6.87 11.47 6.31
N GLU A 50 6.99 10.50 5.39
CA GLU A 50 8.10 10.42 4.42
C GLU A 50 7.96 11.35 3.19
N ALA A 51 6.95 12.25 3.17
CA ALA A 51 6.65 13.15 2.05
C ALA A 51 7.35 14.52 2.13
#